data_AF-A0A259AZT0-F1
#
_entry.id   AF-A0A259AZT0-F1
#
_cell.length_a   1.000
_cell.length_b   1.000
_cell.length_c   1.000
_cell.angle_alpha   90.00
_cell.angle_beta   90.00
_cell.angle_gamma   90.00
#
_symmetry.space_group_name_H-M   'P 1'
#
loop_
_entity.id
_entity.type
_entity.pdbx_description
1 polymer ?
#
loop_
_entity_poly.entity_id
_entity_poly.type
_entity_poly.pdbx_seq_one_letter_code
_entity_poly.pdbx_strand_id
1 'polypeptide(L)'
;MTGEGRAPLPIVPPPFRDERLSSWLERVADVYLVSLNELQSHVGWSRPALQLEFELVPADMERIASATHRSIERVLAMTFRGVPPRYRSLLRPGSRETCPACSRGMQRPQRLKGWSFAFAFWCDRHGEPLFGREMNGVSALGNEALGRRGAEILLQWAMEREATAVPVGSVLSLLLLPSQKPSPPAPWELGCLPLARQHDPAILSRPCGRPVLTVVVPEFRVAVPICDQRLPSTIAGLPGAPRAERYALAIGVARVLRNLADVIGRILEVSDAFGRKKVMALMEQWPVAIRHAVGHATPWTRLKGEGGRTARTTLFRHESVRAVSRTSQKAETAPKAFRAP
;
A
#
# COMPACT_ATOMS: atom_id res chain seq x y z
N MET A 1 -33.90 -5.62 27.34
CA MET A 1 -34.94 -6.25 26.51
C MET A 1 -34.31 -7.39 25.75
N THR A 2 -34.58 -8.62 26.17
CA THR A 2 -34.15 -9.86 25.52
C THR A 2 -35.03 -10.10 24.30
N GLY A 3 -34.46 -10.12 23.09
CA GLY A 3 -35.21 -10.35 21.86
C GLY A 3 -35.80 -11.76 21.84
N GLU A 4 -37.13 -11.85 21.99
CA GLU A 4 -37.89 -13.01 21.55
C GLU A 4 -37.69 -13.11 20.04
N GLY A 5 -37.14 -14.22 19.53
CA GLY A 5 -36.88 -14.45 18.11
C GLY A 5 -38.16 -14.44 17.27
N ARG A 6 -38.74 -13.25 17.07
CA ARG A 6 -39.98 -13.05 16.35
C ARG A 6 -39.69 -13.22 14.87
N ALA A 7 -40.47 -14.14 14.30
CA ALA A 7 -40.93 -14.31 12.93
C ALA A 7 -40.26 -13.45 11.84
N PRO A 8 -40.03 -14.04 10.66
CA PRO A 8 -39.15 -13.51 9.62
C PRO A 8 -39.43 -12.06 9.24
N LEU A 9 -38.34 -11.34 8.96
CA LEU A 9 -38.36 -9.98 8.44
C LEU A 9 -39.18 -9.95 7.13
N PRO A 10 -40.27 -9.16 7.05
CA PRO A 10 -41.14 -9.15 5.87
C PRO A 10 -40.46 -8.77 4.55
N ILE A 11 -39.46 -7.88 4.60
CA ILE A 11 -38.77 -7.33 3.44
C ILE A 11 -37.26 -7.40 3.69
N VAL A 12 -36.58 -8.22 2.90
CA VAL A 12 -35.13 -8.41 2.99
C VAL A 12 -34.52 -8.19 1.61
N PRO A 13 -33.79 -7.08 1.38
CA PRO A 13 -33.14 -6.84 0.10
C PRO A 13 -32.15 -7.96 -0.20
N PRO A 14 -32.02 -8.39 -1.47
CA PRO A 14 -31.05 -9.42 -1.82
C PRO A 14 -29.61 -8.91 -1.59
N PRO A 15 -28.71 -9.76 -1.08
CA PRO A 15 -27.30 -9.42 -0.96
C PRO A 15 -26.66 -9.32 -2.35
N PHE A 16 -25.80 -8.33 -2.55
CA PHE A 16 -25.00 -8.22 -3.76
C PHE A 16 -23.95 -9.34 -3.83
N ARG A 17 -23.43 -9.59 -5.02
CA ARG A 17 -22.29 -10.49 -5.22
C ARG A 17 -21.09 -9.97 -4.44
N ASP A 18 -20.50 -10.83 -3.62
CA ASP A 18 -19.34 -10.54 -2.77
C ASP A 18 -19.57 -9.47 -1.70
N GLU A 19 -20.82 -9.16 -1.36
CA GLU A 19 -21.14 -8.22 -0.28
C GLU A 19 -20.72 -8.78 1.09
N ARG A 20 -20.28 -7.88 1.98
CA ARG A 20 -19.97 -8.20 3.38
C ARG A 20 -21.24 -8.32 4.22
N LEU A 21 -21.22 -9.20 5.22
CA LEU A 21 -22.37 -9.43 6.11
C LEU A 21 -22.84 -8.13 6.78
N SER A 22 -21.93 -7.33 7.35
CA SER A 22 -22.27 -6.06 7.99
C SER A 22 -22.86 -5.04 7.00
N SER A 23 -22.34 -4.97 5.78
CA SER A 23 -22.88 -4.10 4.73
C SER A 23 -24.32 -4.47 4.37
N TRP A 24 -24.56 -5.77 4.18
CA TRP A 24 -25.88 -6.26 3.84
C TRP A 24 -26.87 -6.04 4.99
N LEU A 25 -26.48 -6.32 6.24
CA LEU A 25 -27.33 -6.09 7.41
C LEU A 25 -27.59 -4.60 7.65
N GLU A 26 -26.63 -3.69 7.39
CA GLU A 26 -26.87 -2.24 7.40
C GLU A 26 -27.98 -1.86 6.40
N ARG A 27 -27.97 -2.45 5.18
CA ARG A 27 -29.03 -2.21 4.18
C ARG A 27 -30.37 -2.83 4.56
N VAL A 28 -30.38 -3.98 5.24
CA VAL A 28 -31.61 -4.54 5.80
C VAL A 28 -32.17 -3.59 6.85
N ALA A 29 -31.33 -3.06 7.74
CA ALA A 29 -31.76 -2.10 8.76
C ALA A 29 -32.32 -0.81 8.15
N ASP A 30 -31.71 -0.29 7.07
CA ASP A 30 -32.20 0.89 6.35
C ASP A 30 -33.64 0.70 5.81
N VAL A 31 -34.03 -0.51 5.37
CA VAL A 31 -35.42 -0.79 4.91
C VAL A 31 -36.44 -0.57 6.00
N TYR A 32 -36.07 -0.82 7.25
CA TYR A 32 -36.93 -0.66 8.43
C TYR A 32 -36.73 0.68 9.14
N LEU A 33 -35.87 1.56 8.60
CA LEU A 33 -35.52 2.85 9.21
C LEU A 33 -34.96 2.73 10.64
N VAL A 34 -34.27 1.64 10.92
CA VAL A 34 -33.62 1.39 12.22
C VAL A 34 -32.10 1.33 12.07
N SER A 35 -31.40 1.51 13.18
CA SER A 35 -29.97 1.24 13.26
C SER A 35 -29.67 -0.26 13.20
N LEU A 36 -28.43 -0.60 12.83
CA LEU A 36 -27.97 -1.98 12.85
C LEU A 36 -28.06 -2.61 14.28
N ASN A 37 -27.89 -1.81 15.33
CA ASN A 37 -27.97 -2.28 16.72
C ASN A 37 -29.41 -2.60 17.15
N GLU A 38 -30.38 -1.81 16.66
CA GLU A 38 -31.80 -2.09 16.87
C GLU A 38 -32.23 -3.34 16.11
N LEU A 39 -31.81 -3.49 14.84
CA LEU A 39 -32.02 -4.72 14.08
C LEU A 39 -31.40 -5.94 14.78
N GLN A 40 -30.17 -5.79 15.30
CA GLN A 40 -29.47 -6.81 16.07
C GLN A 40 -30.29 -7.24 17.29
N SER A 41 -30.78 -6.27 18.05
CA SER A 41 -31.56 -6.53 19.27
C SER A 41 -32.91 -7.17 18.95
N HIS A 42 -33.53 -6.79 17.84
CA HIS A 42 -34.78 -7.37 17.35
C HIS A 42 -34.62 -8.84 16.92
N VAL A 43 -33.59 -9.14 16.12
CA VAL A 43 -33.32 -10.52 15.62
C VAL A 43 -32.67 -11.40 16.69
N GLY A 44 -31.96 -10.79 17.65
CA GLY A 44 -31.40 -11.48 18.82
C GLY A 44 -30.03 -12.13 18.60
N TRP A 45 -29.22 -11.66 17.66
CA TRP A 45 -27.83 -12.11 17.55
C TRP A 45 -26.91 -11.35 18.51
N SER A 46 -25.88 -12.02 19.02
CA SER A 46 -25.13 -11.55 20.20
C SER A 46 -24.00 -10.58 19.87
N ARG A 47 -23.25 -10.80 18.79
CA ARG A 47 -22.06 -10.00 18.46
C ARG A 47 -22.32 -8.96 17.37
N PRO A 48 -21.61 -7.82 17.36
CA PRO A 48 -21.67 -6.88 16.25
C PRO A 48 -21.44 -7.58 14.90
N ALA A 49 -22.24 -7.25 13.88
CA ALA A 49 -22.16 -7.89 12.56
C ALA A 49 -20.74 -7.86 11.97
N LEU A 50 -20.00 -6.77 12.21
CA LEU A 50 -18.63 -6.64 11.76
C LEU A 50 -17.70 -7.69 12.39
N GLN A 51 -17.90 -8.03 13.66
CA GLN A 51 -17.11 -9.08 14.32
C GLN A 51 -17.48 -10.47 13.79
N LEU A 52 -18.78 -10.70 13.54
CA LEU A 52 -19.28 -11.96 13.02
C LEU A 52 -18.72 -12.33 11.63
N GLU A 53 -18.29 -11.35 10.83
CA GLU A 53 -17.61 -11.62 9.55
C GLU A 53 -16.27 -12.36 9.71
N PHE A 54 -15.65 -12.22 10.88
CA PHE A 54 -14.35 -12.79 11.20
C PHE A 54 -14.51 -13.96 12.18
N GLU A 55 -15.25 -13.74 13.27
CA GLU A 55 -15.44 -14.69 14.35
C GLU A 55 -16.86 -15.22 14.30
N LEU A 56 -17.03 -16.35 13.61
CA LEU A 56 -18.33 -16.98 13.43
C LEU A 56 -18.87 -17.48 14.77
N VAL A 57 -20.13 -17.15 15.03
CA VAL A 57 -20.92 -17.73 16.10
C VAL A 57 -22.08 -18.47 15.43
N PRO A 58 -22.07 -19.83 15.38
CA PRO A 58 -23.06 -20.60 14.63
C PRO A 58 -24.51 -20.23 14.96
N ALA A 59 -24.83 -20.09 16.26
CA ALA A 59 -26.16 -19.67 16.71
C ALA A 59 -26.56 -18.28 16.18
N ASP A 60 -25.63 -17.33 16.08
CA ASP A 60 -25.94 -16.01 15.50
C ASP A 60 -26.15 -16.10 13.99
N MET A 61 -25.38 -16.94 13.28
CA MET A 61 -25.58 -17.17 11.85
C MET A 61 -26.96 -17.80 11.56
N GLU A 62 -27.39 -18.75 12.38
CA GLU A 62 -28.70 -19.41 12.28
C GLU A 62 -29.85 -18.45 12.58
N ARG A 63 -29.73 -17.58 13.59
CA ARG A 63 -30.71 -16.52 13.87
C ARG A 63 -30.84 -15.56 12.70
N ILE A 64 -29.71 -15.09 12.16
CA ILE A 64 -29.69 -14.20 11.00
C ILE A 64 -30.33 -14.90 9.79
N ALA A 65 -29.94 -16.14 9.49
CA ALA A 65 -30.48 -16.92 8.39
C ALA A 65 -32.01 -17.10 8.49
N SER A 66 -32.49 -17.48 9.68
CA SER A 66 -33.92 -17.68 9.95
C SER A 66 -34.71 -16.38 9.81
N ALA A 67 -34.25 -15.30 10.45
CA ALA A 67 -34.93 -14.01 10.40
C ALA A 67 -34.95 -13.40 9.00
N THR A 68 -33.95 -13.69 8.16
CA THR A 68 -33.83 -13.12 6.82
C THR A 68 -34.36 -14.02 5.70
N HIS A 69 -34.88 -15.21 6.04
CA HIS A 69 -35.25 -16.24 5.07
C HIS A 69 -34.13 -16.52 4.05
N ARG A 70 -32.90 -16.65 4.54
CA ARG A 70 -31.72 -17.02 3.75
C ARG A 70 -31.15 -18.33 4.25
N SER A 71 -30.55 -19.10 3.36
CA SER A 71 -29.79 -20.27 3.78
C SER A 71 -28.58 -19.83 4.60
N ILE A 72 -28.18 -20.67 5.55
CA ILE A 72 -26.99 -20.41 6.37
C ILE A 72 -25.74 -20.28 5.49
N GLU A 73 -25.63 -21.05 4.40
CA GLU A 73 -24.55 -20.97 3.43
C GLU A 73 -24.49 -19.59 2.77
N ARG A 74 -25.64 -18.98 2.46
CA ARG A 74 -25.69 -17.66 1.86
C ARG A 74 -25.22 -16.59 2.85
N VAL A 75 -25.58 -16.71 4.12
CA VAL A 75 -25.11 -15.82 5.20
C VAL A 75 -23.60 -15.97 5.38
N LEU A 76 -23.13 -17.21 5.49
CA LEU A 76 -21.71 -17.54 5.63
C LEU A 76 -20.88 -17.06 4.43
N ALA A 77 -21.41 -17.10 3.22
CA ALA A 77 -20.74 -16.61 2.01
C ALA A 77 -20.44 -15.10 2.06
N MET A 78 -21.11 -14.33 2.93
CA MET A 78 -20.84 -12.90 3.14
C MET A 78 -19.79 -12.64 4.24
N THR A 79 -19.21 -13.69 4.82
CA THR A 79 -18.15 -13.63 5.82
C THR A 79 -16.78 -13.92 5.19
N PHE A 80 -15.71 -13.83 6.00
CA PHE A 80 -14.36 -14.25 5.61
C PHE A 80 -14.06 -15.71 5.98
N ARG A 81 -15.08 -16.57 6.07
CA ARG A 81 -14.89 -18.02 6.26
C ARG A 81 -14.09 -18.60 5.09
N GLY A 82 -13.10 -19.43 5.41
CA GLY A 82 -12.34 -20.19 4.42
C GLY A 82 -11.31 -19.39 3.62
N VAL A 83 -11.11 -18.10 3.92
CA VAL A 83 -9.98 -17.35 3.36
C VAL A 83 -8.68 -17.79 4.04
N PRO A 84 -7.54 -17.82 3.32
CA PRO A 84 -6.26 -18.21 3.92
C PRO A 84 -5.86 -17.31 5.11
N PRO A 85 -5.13 -17.85 6.11
CA PRO A 85 -4.70 -17.07 7.28
C PRO A 85 -3.93 -15.80 6.93
N ARG A 86 -3.09 -15.85 5.88
CA ARG A 86 -2.33 -14.70 5.40
C ARG A 86 -3.22 -13.62 4.78
N TYR A 87 -4.23 -14.00 4.00
CA TYR A 87 -5.21 -13.04 3.50
C TYR A 87 -5.98 -12.41 4.66
N ARG A 88 -6.39 -13.22 5.62
CA ARG A 88 -7.13 -12.78 6.80
C ARG A 88 -6.35 -11.77 7.64
N SER A 89 -5.04 -11.97 7.85
CA SER A 89 -4.20 -11.03 8.60
C SER A 89 -3.98 -9.71 7.87
N LEU A 90 -4.29 -9.66 6.56
CA LEU A 90 -4.20 -8.46 5.73
C LEU A 90 -5.55 -7.77 5.50
N LEU A 91 -6.61 -8.20 6.18
CA LEU A 91 -7.91 -7.56 6.10
C LEU A 91 -7.97 -6.30 6.96
N ARG A 92 -8.77 -5.34 6.49
CA ARG A 92 -9.13 -4.10 7.15
C ARG A 92 -10.62 -4.16 7.52
N PRO A 93 -10.99 -4.72 8.69
CA PRO A 93 -12.39 -4.89 9.09
C PRO A 93 -13.18 -3.57 8.99
N GLY A 94 -12.59 -2.47 9.45
CA GLY A 94 -13.20 -1.14 9.41
C GLY A 94 -13.18 -0.43 8.05
N SER A 95 -12.71 -1.09 6.96
CA SER A 95 -12.69 -0.47 5.63
C SER A 95 -14.10 -0.07 5.20
N ARG A 96 -14.28 1.22 4.92
CA ARG A 96 -15.50 1.81 4.35
C ARG A 96 -15.25 2.34 2.94
N GLU A 97 -14.25 1.76 2.26
CA GLU A 97 -13.93 2.12 0.89
C GLU A 97 -15.09 1.74 -0.03
N THR A 98 -15.38 2.58 -1.01
CA THR A 98 -16.51 2.42 -1.94
C THR A 98 -16.08 2.75 -3.36
N CYS A 99 -16.77 2.17 -4.34
CA CYS A 99 -16.58 2.54 -5.75
C CYS A 99 -17.75 3.46 -6.19
N PRO A 100 -17.49 4.69 -6.68
CA PRO A 100 -18.55 5.62 -7.08
C PRO A 100 -19.48 5.06 -8.16
N ALA A 101 -18.93 4.28 -9.10
CA ALA A 101 -19.72 3.60 -10.12
C ALA A 101 -20.61 2.50 -9.52
N CYS A 102 -20.07 1.71 -8.59
CA CYS A 102 -20.87 0.73 -7.85
C CYS A 102 -21.97 1.38 -7.02
N SER A 103 -21.69 2.54 -6.41
CA SER A 103 -22.54 3.23 -5.44
C SER A 103 -23.56 4.18 -6.06
N ARG A 104 -23.56 4.33 -7.39
CA ARG A 104 -24.36 5.33 -8.09
C ARG A 104 -25.86 5.11 -7.80
N GLY A 105 -26.53 6.16 -7.34
CA GLY A 105 -27.97 6.15 -7.07
C GLY A 105 -28.39 5.36 -5.83
N MET A 106 -27.45 4.93 -4.98
CA MET A 106 -27.78 4.21 -3.75
C MET A 106 -27.71 5.10 -2.53
N GLN A 107 -28.73 4.97 -1.67
CA GLN A 107 -28.79 5.64 -0.36
C GLN A 107 -27.65 5.16 0.56
N ARG A 108 -27.35 3.85 0.55
CA ARG A 108 -26.20 3.26 1.23
C ARG A 108 -25.35 2.46 0.24
N PRO A 109 -24.10 2.86 -0.02
CA PRO A 109 -23.14 2.08 -0.79
C PRO A 109 -22.92 0.67 -0.22
N GLN A 110 -22.97 -0.38 -1.05
CA GLN A 110 -22.48 -1.69 -0.61
C GLN A 110 -20.98 -1.65 -0.33
N ARG A 111 -20.54 -2.50 0.60
CA ARG A 111 -19.12 -2.80 0.84
C ARG A 111 -18.87 -4.26 0.48
N LEU A 112 -17.93 -4.48 -0.44
CA LEU A 112 -17.57 -5.81 -0.91
C LEU A 112 -16.43 -6.39 -0.07
N LYS A 113 -16.35 -7.72 0.02
CA LYS A 113 -15.31 -8.42 0.80
C LYS A 113 -13.93 -8.14 0.24
N GLY A 114 -13.77 -8.13 -1.09
CA GLY A 114 -12.50 -7.78 -1.74
C GLY A 114 -11.96 -6.39 -1.32
N TRP A 115 -12.84 -5.42 -1.10
CA TRP A 115 -12.45 -4.05 -0.71
C TRP A 115 -11.97 -3.92 0.75
N SER A 116 -12.08 -5.00 1.52
CA SER A 116 -11.48 -5.08 2.86
C SER A 116 -10.01 -5.48 2.82
N PHE A 117 -9.48 -5.95 1.68
CA PHE A 117 -8.07 -6.29 1.59
C PHE A 117 -7.18 -5.04 1.68
N ALA A 118 -6.10 -5.09 2.46
CA ALA A 118 -5.21 -3.96 2.67
C ALA A 118 -4.53 -3.44 1.40
N PHE A 119 -4.53 -4.19 0.29
CA PHE A 119 -4.00 -3.71 -0.98
C PHE A 119 -5.06 -3.65 -2.09
N ALA A 120 -6.34 -3.64 -1.73
CA ALA A 120 -7.41 -3.32 -2.67
C ALA A 120 -7.50 -1.80 -2.85
N PHE A 121 -7.05 -1.31 -4.02
CA PHE A 121 -7.16 0.11 -4.34
C PHE A 121 -8.16 0.41 -5.47
N TRP A 122 -8.57 -0.61 -6.23
CA TRP A 122 -9.50 -0.49 -7.35
C TRP A 122 -10.68 -1.42 -7.18
N CYS A 123 -11.78 -1.07 -7.85
CA CYS A 123 -12.94 -1.91 -7.97
C CYS A 123 -12.70 -2.99 -9.02
N ASP A 124 -12.79 -4.27 -8.63
CA ASP A 124 -12.63 -5.40 -9.57
C ASP A 124 -13.68 -5.40 -10.71
N ARG A 125 -14.84 -4.76 -10.49
CA ARG A 125 -15.92 -4.69 -11.49
C ARG A 125 -15.72 -3.56 -12.51
N HIS A 126 -15.35 -2.37 -12.04
CA HIS A 126 -15.32 -1.17 -12.88
C HIS A 126 -13.91 -0.73 -13.25
N GLY A 127 -12.88 -1.29 -12.63
CA GLY A 127 -11.51 -0.81 -12.77
C GLY A 127 -11.25 0.55 -12.10
N GLU A 128 -12.26 1.24 -11.60
CA GLU A 128 -12.13 2.56 -10.99
C GLU A 128 -11.48 2.53 -9.59
N PRO A 129 -10.73 3.57 -9.18
CA PRO A 129 -10.20 3.68 -7.82
C PRO A 129 -11.32 3.58 -6.77
N LEU A 130 -11.01 2.91 -5.65
CA LEU A 130 -11.84 2.93 -4.46
C LEU A 130 -11.63 4.24 -3.70
N PHE A 131 -12.72 4.82 -3.21
CA PHE A 131 -12.76 6.07 -2.48
C PHE A 131 -13.04 5.81 -1.00
N GLY A 132 -12.32 6.49 -0.12
CA GLY A 132 -12.49 6.41 1.32
C GLY A 132 -12.03 7.70 2.00
N ARG A 133 -11.99 7.68 3.33
CA ARG A 133 -11.63 8.85 4.14
C ARG A 133 -10.14 9.24 4.06
N GLU A 134 -9.29 8.31 3.61
CA GLU A 134 -7.84 8.44 3.57
C GLU A 134 -7.33 8.44 2.12
N MET A 135 -7.45 9.57 1.41
CA MET A 135 -6.97 9.70 0.02
C MET A 135 -5.73 10.59 -0.11
N ASN A 136 -5.29 11.23 0.99
CA ASN A 136 -4.17 12.16 1.00
C ASN A 136 -2.89 11.48 0.51
N GLY A 137 -2.14 12.15 -0.36
CA GLY A 137 -0.85 11.68 -0.88
C GLY A 137 -0.92 10.63 -2.00
N VAL A 138 -2.05 9.95 -2.21
CA VAL A 138 -2.16 8.88 -3.23
C VAL A 138 -1.95 9.42 -4.65
N SER A 139 -2.48 10.61 -4.96
CA SER A 139 -2.32 11.24 -6.28
C SER A 139 -0.86 11.55 -6.62
N ALA A 140 -0.02 11.84 -5.63
CA ALA A 140 1.41 12.10 -5.83
C ALA A 140 2.21 10.84 -6.16
N LEU A 141 1.66 9.64 -5.92
CA LEU A 141 2.34 8.38 -6.19
C LEU A 141 2.29 7.96 -7.67
N GLY A 142 1.47 8.65 -8.50
CA GLY A 142 1.55 8.81 -9.97
C GLY A 142 1.66 7.58 -10.89
N ASN A 143 1.91 6.38 -10.37
CA ASN A 143 2.29 5.19 -11.12
C ASN A 143 1.25 4.08 -10.94
N GLU A 144 0.10 4.30 -11.56
CA GLU A 144 -1.04 3.40 -11.45
C GLU A 144 -0.72 1.97 -11.90
N ALA A 145 0.02 1.82 -13.00
CA ALA A 145 0.39 0.51 -13.54
C ALA A 145 1.21 -0.32 -12.55
N LEU A 146 2.22 0.28 -11.90
CA LEU A 146 3.00 -0.39 -10.86
C LEU A 146 2.17 -0.64 -9.61
N GLY A 147 1.32 0.30 -9.21
CA GLY A 147 0.41 0.12 -8.08
C GLY A 147 -0.52 -1.08 -8.29
N ARG A 148 -1.13 -1.21 -9.47
CA ARG A 148 -2.00 -2.33 -9.83
C ARG A 148 -1.23 -3.64 -9.83
N ARG A 149 -0.07 -3.67 -10.47
CA ARG A 149 0.78 -4.87 -10.52
C ARG A 149 1.22 -5.30 -9.12
N GLY A 150 1.59 -4.36 -8.27
CA GLY A 150 1.97 -4.61 -6.89
C GLY A 150 0.82 -5.15 -6.06
N ALA A 151 -0.36 -4.55 -6.18
CA ALA A 151 -1.57 -5.01 -5.51
C ALA A 151 -1.97 -6.42 -5.93
N GLU A 152 -1.86 -6.74 -7.22
CA GLU A 152 -2.10 -8.09 -7.76
C GLU A 152 -1.12 -9.11 -7.18
N ILE A 153 0.19 -8.82 -7.17
CA ILE A 153 1.22 -9.67 -6.56
C ILE A 153 0.91 -9.91 -5.08
N LEU A 154 0.56 -8.85 -4.35
CA LEU A 154 0.23 -8.92 -2.93
C LEU A 154 -1.04 -9.72 -2.67
N LEU A 155 -2.04 -9.63 -3.55
CA LEU A 155 -3.26 -10.44 -3.48
C LEU A 155 -2.94 -11.93 -3.71
N GLN A 156 -2.18 -12.28 -4.75
CA GLN A 156 -1.79 -13.68 -4.99
C GLN A 156 -0.96 -14.25 -3.83
N TRP A 157 -0.02 -13.45 -3.33
CA TRP A 157 0.76 -13.79 -2.14
C TRP A 157 -0.13 -14.02 -0.93
N ALA A 158 -1.08 -13.11 -0.64
CA ALA A 158 -2.00 -13.20 0.47
C ALA A 158 -2.93 -14.43 0.36
N MET A 159 -3.34 -14.77 -0.86
CA MET A 159 -4.17 -15.94 -1.17
C MET A 159 -3.39 -17.26 -1.21
N GLU A 160 -2.09 -17.25 -0.85
CA GLU A 160 -1.21 -18.43 -0.85
C GLU A 160 -1.08 -19.09 -2.24
N ARG A 161 -1.20 -18.28 -3.29
CA ARG A 161 -1.05 -18.66 -4.71
C ARG A 161 0.27 -18.15 -5.28
N GLU A 162 1.27 -17.99 -4.43
CA GLU A 162 2.57 -17.42 -4.81
C GLU A 162 3.33 -18.36 -5.75
N ALA A 163 3.71 -17.84 -6.93
CA ALA A 163 4.56 -18.52 -7.90
C ALA A 163 5.88 -17.78 -8.14
N THR A 164 6.20 -16.76 -7.34
CA THR A 164 7.39 -15.92 -7.53
C THR A 164 8.63 -16.61 -6.98
N ALA A 165 9.75 -16.53 -7.72
CA ALA A 165 11.04 -17.04 -7.27
C ALA A 165 11.57 -16.32 -6.01
N VAL A 166 11.14 -15.07 -5.79
CA VAL A 166 11.47 -14.27 -4.61
C VAL A 166 10.27 -14.23 -3.67
N PRO A 167 10.43 -14.60 -2.38
CA PRO A 167 9.34 -14.51 -1.41
C PRO A 167 8.86 -13.06 -1.23
N VAL A 168 7.59 -12.78 -1.51
CA VAL A 168 6.99 -11.44 -1.39
C VAL A 168 7.09 -10.92 0.06
N GLY A 169 6.99 -11.80 1.06
CA GLY A 169 7.18 -11.45 2.47
C GLY A 169 8.59 -10.89 2.76
N SER A 170 9.62 -11.41 2.09
CA SER A 170 11.00 -10.91 2.21
C SER A 170 11.15 -9.52 1.59
N VAL A 171 10.48 -9.29 0.46
CA VAL A 171 10.44 -7.96 -0.20
C VAL A 171 9.72 -6.94 0.68
N LEU A 172 8.58 -7.28 1.26
CA LEU A 172 7.88 -6.40 2.19
C LEU A 172 8.75 -6.07 3.40
N SER A 173 9.39 -7.09 3.99
CA SER A 173 10.30 -6.90 5.12
C SER A 173 11.44 -5.96 4.77
N LEU A 174 12.04 -6.11 3.58
CA LEU A 174 13.07 -5.21 3.07
C LEU A 174 12.57 -3.77 2.96
N LEU A 175 11.40 -3.55 2.35
CA LEU A 175 10.85 -2.21 2.15
C LEU A 175 10.54 -1.48 3.46
N LEU A 176 10.20 -2.23 4.52
CA LEU A 176 9.93 -1.69 5.86
C LEU A 176 11.20 -1.45 6.70
N LEU A 177 12.36 -1.98 6.30
CA LEU A 177 13.61 -1.74 7.02
C LEU A 177 14.04 -0.27 6.96
N PRO A 178 14.73 0.25 7.99
CA PRO A 178 15.38 1.54 7.91
C PRO A 178 16.59 1.48 6.96
N SER A 179 16.69 2.43 6.03
CA SER A 179 17.87 2.65 5.20
C SER A 179 18.95 3.47 5.93
N GLN A 180 18.56 4.21 6.97
CA GLN A 180 19.47 5.04 7.77
C GLN A 180 19.12 4.96 9.25
N LYS A 181 20.09 5.25 10.12
CA LYS A 181 19.84 5.45 11.55
C LYS A 181 18.82 6.59 11.71
N PRO A 182 17.79 6.43 12.56
CA PRO A 182 16.83 7.51 12.80
C PRO A 182 17.54 8.78 13.25
N SER A 183 17.19 9.90 12.61
CA SER A 183 17.77 11.21 12.88
C SER A 183 16.69 12.29 12.73
N PRO A 184 16.91 13.49 13.28
CA PRO A 184 16.06 14.64 12.98
C PRO A 184 15.82 14.84 11.47
N PRO A 185 14.69 15.44 11.08
CA PRO A 185 14.42 15.77 9.68
C PRO A 185 15.45 16.77 9.16
N ALA A 186 15.92 16.57 7.94
CA ALA A 186 16.81 17.50 7.27
C ALA A 186 16.04 18.76 6.79
N PRO A 187 16.70 19.90 6.58
CA PRO A 187 16.03 21.13 6.16
C PRO A 187 15.15 20.98 4.91
N TRP A 188 15.61 20.22 3.92
CA TRP A 188 14.84 19.96 2.70
C TRP A 188 13.64 19.00 2.93
N GLU A 189 13.69 18.13 3.94
CA GLU A 189 12.56 17.27 4.29
C GLU A 189 11.45 18.05 5.00
N LEU A 190 11.81 19.11 5.72
CA LEU A 190 10.86 20.06 6.30
C LEU A 190 10.15 20.90 5.25
N GLY A 191 10.79 21.16 4.10
CA GLY A 191 10.20 21.93 2.99
C GLY A 191 8.90 21.32 2.44
N CYS A 192 8.66 20.02 2.66
CA CYS A 192 7.41 19.34 2.28
C CYS A 192 6.27 19.57 3.29
N LEU A 193 6.51 20.19 4.44
CA LEU A 193 5.50 20.48 5.46
C LEU A 193 4.88 21.87 5.26
N PRO A 194 3.65 22.11 5.73
CA PRO A 194 3.09 23.45 5.82
C PRO A 194 3.97 24.37 6.68
N LEU A 195 4.09 25.65 6.32
CA LEU A 195 5.01 26.63 6.93
C LEU A 195 4.90 26.69 8.48
N ALA A 196 3.68 26.57 9.01
CA ALA A 196 3.43 26.56 10.45
C ALA A 196 4.12 25.39 11.18
N ARG A 197 4.30 24.25 10.52
CA ARG A 197 4.94 23.04 11.08
C ARG A 197 6.45 22.98 10.83
N GLN A 198 6.98 23.79 9.92
CA GLN A 198 8.42 23.81 9.61
C GLN A 198 9.27 24.32 10.78
N HIS A 199 8.68 25.19 11.62
CA HIS A 199 9.35 25.82 12.75
C HIS A 199 8.97 25.20 14.10
N ASP A 200 8.18 24.12 14.11
CA ASP A 200 7.76 23.45 15.33
C ASP A 200 8.95 22.73 15.99
N PRO A 201 9.39 23.15 17.19
CA PRO A 201 10.54 22.54 17.87
C PRO A 201 10.38 21.04 18.13
N ALA A 202 9.13 20.58 18.31
CA ALA A 202 8.84 19.16 18.52
C ALA A 202 9.08 18.34 17.25
N ILE A 203 8.86 18.93 16.07
CA ILE A 203 9.12 18.27 14.78
C ILE A 203 10.61 18.30 14.46
N LEU A 204 11.26 19.45 14.68
CA LEU A 204 12.68 19.67 14.37
C LEU A 204 13.61 18.71 15.13
N SER A 205 13.27 18.35 16.35
CA SER A 205 14.09 17.48 17.20
C SER A 205 13.73 16.00 17.09
N ARG A 206 12.58 15.65 16.51
CA ARG A 206 12.06 14.28 16.52
C ARG A 206 12.86 13.37 15.57
N PRO A 207 13.44 12.27 16.09
CA PRO A 207 14.07 11.27 15.23
C PRO A 207 13.04 10.65 14.27
N CYS A 208 13.30 10.77 12.97
CA CYS A 208 12.46 10.21 11.91
C CYS A 208 13.16 8.99 11.28
N GLY A 209 12.40 7.91 11.10
CA GLY A 209 12.87 6.74 10.36
C GLY A 209 12.84 6.99 8.87
N ARG A 210 13.88 6.59 8.15
CA ARG A 210 13.93 6.59 6.68
C ARG A 210 13.80 5.16 6.20
N PRO A 211 12.61 4.69 5.78
CA PRO A 211 12.47 3.33 5.32
C PRO A 211 13.09 3.17 3.94
N VAL A 212 13.57 1.96 3.65
CA VAL A 212 14.04 1.53 2.32
C VAL A 212 13.00 1.82 1.26
N LEU A 213 11.71 1.77 1.59
CA LEU A 213 10.63 2.18 0.70
C LEU A 213 10.86 3.56 0.06
N THR A 214 11.43 4.53 0.77
CA THR A 214 11.70 5.87 0.21
C THR A 214 12.85 5.90 -0.81
N VAL A 215 13.69 4.86 -0.85
CA VAL A 215 14.74 4.69 -1.87
C VAL A 215 14.15 4.00 -3.10
N VAL A 216 13.27 3.02 -2.90
CA VAL A 216 12.62 2.26 -3.98
C VAL A 216 11.50 3.08 -4.65
N VAL A 217 10.81 3.89 -3.86
CA VAL A 217 9.66 4.71 -4.23
C VAL A 217 9.94 6.15 -3.82
N PRO A 218 10.83 6.88 -4.53
CA PRO A 218 11.21 8.24 -4.18
C PRO A 218 10.01 9.20 -4.14
N GLU A 219 9.00 8.99 -4.98
CA GLU A 219 7.75 9.77 -4.99
C GLU A 219 6.98 9.69 -3.66
N PHE A 220 7.22 8.65 -2.85
CA PHE A 220 6.61 8.51 -1.53
C PHE A 220 7.02 9.62 -0.56
N ARG A 221 8.22 10.20 -0.71
CA ARG A 221 8.67 11.35 0.12
C ARG A 221 7.85 12.61 -0.12
N VAL A 222 7.33 12.76 -1.33
CA VAL A 222 6.45 13.87 -1.72
C VAL A 222 5.01 13.58 -1.30
N ALA A 223 4.58 12.33 -1.48
CA ALA A 223 3.23 11.89 -1.12
C ALA A 223 2.95 12.00 0.39
N VAL A 224 3.93 11.60 1.22
CA VAL A 224 3.82 11.64 2.68
C VAL A 224 5.14 12.17 3.25
N PRO A 225 5.13 13.39 3.85
CA PRO A 225 6.30 13.94 4.51
C PRO A 225 6.87 12.96 5.52
N ILE A 226 8.20 12.88 5.64
CA ILE A 226 8.85 11.87 6.49
C ILE A 226 8.37 11.89 7.94
N CYS A 227 8.06 13.08 8.44
CA CYS A 227 7.51 13.30 9.78
C CYS A 227 6.09 12.73 9.96
N ASP A 228 5.33 12.57 8.89
CA ASP A 228 3.95 12.10 8.94
C ASP A 228 3.81 10.63 8.49
N GLN A 229 4.90 10.00 8.03
CA GLN A 229 4.90 8.59 7.60
C GLN A 229 4.56 7.66 8.77
N ARG A 230 3.53 6.83 8.58
CA ARG A 230 3.06 5.85 9.58
C ARG A 230 3.24 4.41 9.10
N LEU A 231 4.40 4.13 8.50
CA LEU A 231 4.75 2.77 8.12
C LEU A 231 5.01 1.91 9.37
N PRO A 232 4.40 0.71 9.47
CA PRO A 232 4.69 -0.21 10.55
C PRO A 232 6.09 -0.80 10.39
N SER A 233 6.67 -1.26 11.48
CA SER A 233 7.96 -1.96 11.47
C SER A 233 7.85 -3.43 11.01
N THR A 234 6.63 -3.97 10.94
CA THR A 234 6.37 -5.37 10.59
C THR A 234 5.17 -5.50 9.66
N ILE A 235 5.12 -6.63 8.94
CA ILE A 235 4.05 -6.97 8.00
C ILE A 235 2.68 -7.04 8.68
N ALA A 236 2.62 -7.49 9.95
CA ALA A 236 1.37 -7.60 10.70
C ALA A 236 0.67 -6.25 10.92
N GLY A 237 1.42 -5.14 10.92
CA GLY A 237 0.85 -3.79 11.06
C GLY A 237 0.31 -3.18 9.75
N LEU A 238 0.54 -3.81 8.59
CA LEU A 238 0.20 -3.26 7.28
C LEU A 238 -1.28 -2.91 7.08
N PRO A 239 -2.27 -3.67 7.61
CA PRO A 239 -3.67 -3.29 7.47
C PRO A 239 -4.03 -1.95 8.09
N GLY A 240 -3.33 -1.60 9.18
CA GLY A 240 -3.51 -0.35 9.91
C GLY A 240 -2.77 0.84 9.28
N ALA A 241 -1.90 0.60 8.30
CA ALA A 241 -1.17 1.68 7.63
C ALA A 241 -2.11 2.55 6.77
N PRO A 242 -1.87 3.87 6.69
CA PRO A 242 -2.69 4.72 5.85
C PRO A 242 -2.57 4.35 4.36
N ARG A 243 -3.56 4.78 3.56
CA ARG A 243 -3.69 4.35 2.17
C ARG A 243 -2.46 4.66 1.31
N ALA A 244 -1.86 5.85 1.45
CA ALA A 244 -0.69 6.24 0.66
C ALA A 244 0.52 5.33 0.93
N GLU A 245 0.77 4.97 2.18
CA GLU A 245 1.81 4.04 2.61
C GLU A 245 1.60 2.65 2.01
N ARG A 246 0.37 2.11 2.11
CA ARG A 246 0.02 0.81 1.51
C ARG A 246 0.18 0.84 -0.02
N TYR A 247 -0.20 1.94 -0.65
CA TYR A 247 -0.06 2.14 -2.09
C TYR A 247 1.40 2.21 -2.53
N ALA A 248 2.22 2.97 -1.80
CA ALA A 248 3.66 3.04 -2.02
C ALA A 248 4.32 1.66 -1.86
N LEU A 249 3.91 0.88 -0.85
CA LEU A 249 4.38 -0.51 -0.68
C LEU A 249 4.04 -1.39 -1.88
N ALA A 250 2.83 -1.29 -2.44
CA ALA A 250 2.46 -2.01 -3.64
C ALA A 250 3.38 -1.64 -4.82
N ILE A 251 3.62 -0.35 -5.06
CA ILE A 251 4.59 0.12 -6.08
C ILE A 251 5.98 -0.44 -5.79
N GLY A 252 6.43 -0.38 -4.54
CA GLY A 252 7.74 -0.86 -4.11
C GLY A 252 7.93 -2.36 -4.37
N VAL A 253 6.94 -3.18 -4.04
CA VAL A 253 6.95 -4.62 -4.32
C VAL A 253 7.08 -4.88 -5.82
N ALA A 254 6.30 -4.19 -6.64
CA ALA A 254 6.39 -4.33 -8.10
C ALA A 254 7.78 -3.92 -8.64
N ARG A 255 8.39 -2.86 -8.10
CA ARG A 255 9.73 -2.40 -8.52
C ARG A 255 10.82 -3.39 -8.13
N VAL A 256 10.82 -3.86 -6.88
CA VAL A 256 11.82 -4.81 -6.37
C VAL A 256 11.76 -6.12 -7.17
N LEU A 257 10.56 -6.66 -7.37
CA LEU A 257 10.41 -7.94 -8.06
C LEU A 257 10.71 -7.85 -9.56
N ARG A 258 10.53 -6.67 -10.17
CA ARG A 258 10.88 -6.46 -11.58
C ARG A 258 12.39 -6.43 -11.81
N ASN A 259 13.16 -5.85 -10.89
CA ASN A 259 14.61 -5.75 -11.03
C ASN A 259 15.28 -5.73 -9.65
N LEU A 260 15.44 -6.93 -9.10
CA LEU A 260 15.90 -7.10 -7.73
C LEU A 260 17.31 -6.58 -7.52
N ALA A 261 18.25 -6.96 -8.37
CA ALA A 261 19.67 -6.65 -8.16
C ALA A 261 19.96 -5.15 -8.23
N ASP A 262 19.43 -4.44 -9.24
CA ASP A 262 19.64 -3.00 -9.36
C ASP A 262 18.98 -2.25 -8.19
N VAL A 263 17.81 -2.72 -7.73
CA VAL A 263 17.15 -2.12 -6.58
C VAL A 263 17.97 -2.33 -5.31
N ILE A 264 18.49 -3.54 -5.07
CA ILE A 264 19.36 -3.81 -3.91
C ILE A 264 20.65 -3.00 -3.98
N GLY A 265 21.28 -2.90 -5.15
CA GLY A 265 22.47 -2.07 -5.36
C GLY A 265 22.23 -0.62 -4.94
N ARG A 266 21.14 -0.01 -5.43
CA ARG A 266 20.72 1.36 -5.03
C ARG A 266 20.42 1.48 -3.55
N ILE A 267 19.76 0.49 -2.94
CA ILE A 267 19.49 0.50 -1.50
C ILE A 267 20.79 0.53 -0.71
N LEU A 268 21.76 -0.33 -1.06
CA LEU A 268 23.03 -0.41 -0.35
C LEU A 268 23.89 0.84 -0.56
N GLU A 269 23.85 1.44 -1.74
CA GLU A 269 24.53 2.69 -2.06
C GLU A 269 24.02 3.87 -1.22
N VAL A 270 22.70 4.02 -1.09
CA VAL A 270 22.06 5.13 -0.38
C VAL A 270 22.00 4.92 1.15
N SER A 271 22.07 3.66 1.61
CA SER A 271 21.97 3.34 3.03
C SER A 271 23.25 3.66 3.79
N ASP A 272 23.13 4.11 5.05
CA ASP A 272 24.29 4.29 5.93
C ASP A 272 24.81 2.94 6.46
N ALA A 273 25.86 2.95 7.28
CA ALA A 273 26.42 1.72 7.85
C ALA A 273 25.39 0.91 8.66
N PHE A 274 24.43 1.59 9.32
CA PHE A 274 23.38 0.95 10.10
C PHE A 274 22.33 0.28 9.18
N GLY A 275 21.85 1.00 8.17
CA GLY A 275 20.91 0.49 7.17
C GLY A 275 21.50 -0.66 6.35
N ARG A 276 22.74 -0.52 5.88
CA ARG A 276 23.45 -1.59 5.17
C ARG A 276 23.54 -2.86 6.00
N LYS A 277 23.90 -2.75 7.29
CA LYS A 277 23.95 -3.91 8.20
C LYS A 277 22.58 -4.60 8.31
N LYS A 278 21.49 -3.83 8.42
CA LYS A 278 20.12 -4.36 8.51
C LYS A 278 19.68 -5.06 7.21
N VAL A 279 19.95 -4.43 6.07
CA VAL A 279 19.61 -4.99 4.74
C VAL A 279 20.38 -6.29 4.51
N MET A 280 21.68 -6.32 4.79
CA MET A 280 22.50 -7.53 4.64
C MET A 280 22.06 -8.66 5.56
N ALA A 281 21.76 -8.37 6.83
CA ALA A 281 21.26 -9.37 7.78
C ALA A 281 19.90 -9.97 7.34
N LEU A 282 19.03 -9.17 6.70
CA LEU A 282 17.79 -9.69 6.11
C LEU A 282 18.08 -10.56 4.87
N MET A 283 19.00 -10.13 4.00
CA MET A 283 19.38 -10.88 2.80
C MET A 283 20.02 -12.22 3.14
N GLU A 284 20.72 -12.35 4.28
CA GLU A 284 21.26 -13.64 4.74
C GLU A 284 20.17 -14.70 4.92
N GLN A 285 18.95 -14.29 5.24
CA GLN A 285 17.79 -15.18 5.42
C GLN A 285 17.10 -15.55 4.10
N TRP A 286 17.55 -14.99 2.97
CA TRP A 286 16.94 -15.24 1.67
C TRP A 286 17.41 -16.56 1.06
N PRO A 287 16.57 -17.23 0.25
CA PRO A 287 16.96 -18.36 -0.56
C PRO A 287 18.28 -18.12 -1.32
N VAL A 288 19.16 -19.12 -1.30
CA VAL A 288 20.53 -19.04 -1.85
C VAL A 288 20.52 -18.58 -3.32
N ALA A 289 19.60 -19.09 -4.13
CA ALA A 289 19.44 -18.69 -5.53
C ALA A 289 19.22 -17.18 -5.71
N ILE A 290 18.47 -16.53 -4.81
CA ILE A 290 18.21 -15.10 -4.85
C ILE A 290 19.47 -14.32 -4.45
N ARG A 291 20.19 -14.79 -3.43
CA ARG A 291 21.46 -14.16 -3.01
C ARG A 291 22.49 -14.21 -4.14
N HIS A 292 22.58 -15.32 -4.88
CA HIS A 292 23.45 -15.42 -6.05
C HIS A 292 23.02 -14.47 -7.17
N ALA A 293 21.73 -14.41 -7.50
CA ALA A 293 21.22 -13.48 -8.53
C ALA A 293 21.58 -12.02 -8.21
N VAL A 294 21.48 -11.61 -6.94
CA VAL A 294 21.89 -10.28 -6.49
C VAL A 294 23.41 -10.12 -6.56
N GLY A 295 24.18 -11.09 -6.06
CA GLY A 295 25.65 -11.04 -6.03
C GLY A 295 26.32 -11.04 -7.41
N HIS A 296 25.70 -11.63 -8.43
CA HIS A 296 26.22 -11.57 -9.81
C HIS A 296 25.94 -10.24 -10.51
N ALA A 297 24.84 -9.59 -10.15
CA ALA A 297 24.41 -8.34 -10.80
C ALA A 297 24.89 -7.08 -10.05
N THR A 298 25.37 -7.20 -8.81
CA THR A 298 26.06 -6.12 -8.11
C THR A 298 27.57 -6.39 -8.05
N PRO A 299 28.44 -5.47 -8.50
CA PRO A 299 29.89 -5.61 -8.35
C PRO A 299 30.30 -5.45 -6.88
N TRP A 300 30.00 -6.42 -6.04
CA TRP A 300 30.22 -6.36 -4.59
C TRP A 300 31.66 -6.79 -4.23
N THR A 301 32.66 -6.15 -4.83
CA THR A 301 34.09 -6.37 -4.53
C THR A 301 34.99 -5.19 -4.97
N ARG A 302 35.01 -4.10 -4.18
CA ARG A 302 36.23 -3.28 -3.93
C ARG A 302 36.03 -2.21 -2.86
N LEU A 303 35.82 -2.61 -1.59
CA LEU A 303 35.94 -1.67 -0.45
C LEU A 303 36.55 -2.32 0.79
N LYS A 304 37.19 -3.49 0.63
CA LYS A 304 37.93 -4.17 1.69
C LYS A 304 39.31 -4.53 1.17
N GLY A 305 40.21 -3.54 1.17
CA GLY A 305 41.58 -3.73 0.72
C GLY A 305 42.34 -2.46 0.35
N GLU A 306 42.36 -1.44 1.21
CA GLU A 306 43.48 -0.49 1.22
C GLU A 306 44.22 -0.65 2.55
N GLY A 307 45.04 -1.70 2.59
CA GLY A 307 46.26 -1.64 3.38
C GLY A 307 47.12 -0.54 2.78
N GLY A 308 47.53 0.41 3.62
CA GLY A 308 48.42 1.48 3.23
C GLY A 308 49.68 0.93 2.57
N ARG A 309 49.86 1.29 1.30
CA ARG A 309 51.18 1.42 0.68
C ARG A 309 51.18 2.67 -0.17
N THR A 310 51.86 3.65 0.37
CA THR A 310 52.40 4.84 -0.26
C THR A 310 52.98 4.55 -1.65
N ALA A 311 52.52 5.29 -2.66
CA ALA A 311 53.26 5.50 -3.90
C ALA A 311 52.88 6.85 -4.55
N ARG A 312 53.70 7.85 -4.24
CA ARG A 312 54.19 8.97 -5.06
C ARG A 312 53.28 9.51 -6.17
N THR A 313 52.79 10.73 -5.90
CA THR A 313 52.95 11.94 -6.72
C THR A 313 53.33 11.75 -8.19
N THR A 314 52.40 12.06 -9.09
CA THR A 314 52.73 12.72 -10.38
C THR A 314 51.62 13.68 -10.74
N LEU A 315 52.00 14.97 -10.77
CA LEU A 315 51.21 16.08 -11.30
C LEU A 315 50.91 15.82 -12.77
N PHE A 316 49.65 15.95 -13.18
CA PHE A 316 49.31 16.22 -14.57
C PHE A 316 48.57 17.54 -14.71
N ARG A 317 49.15 18.30 -15.63
CA ARG A 317 48.99 19.71 -15.99
C ARG A 317 47.66 19.91 -16.70
N HIS A 318 46.84 20.86 -16.24
CA HIS A 318 45.69 21.36 -16.98
C HIS A 318 46.18 22.31 -18.08
N GLU A 319 46.15 21.86 -19.34
CA GLU A 319 46.21 22.75 -20.49
C GLU A 319 44.80 23.20 -20.88
N SER A 320 44.67 24.52 -20.98
CA SER A 320 43.48 25.28 -21.30
C SER A 320 43.22 25.26 -22.80
N VAL A 321 42.07 24.75 -23.22
CA VAL A 321 41.59 24.89 -24.60
C VAL A 321 40.91 26.25 -24.75
N ARG A 322 41.52 27.09 -25.59
CA ARG A 322 41.01 28.38 -26.05
C ARG A 322 39.74 28.23 -26.85
N ALA A 323 38.80 29.12 -26.57
CA ALA A 323 37.67 29.46 -27.41
C ALA A 323 38.14 30.01 -28.77
N VAL A 324 37.46 29.60 -29.85
CA VAL A 324 37.43 30.33 -31.11
C VAL A 324 35.98 30.55 -31.49
N SER A 325 35.55 31.79 -31.37
CA SER A 325 34.31 32.33 -31.90
C SER A 325 34.51 32.65 -33.39
N ARG A 326 33.52 32.31 -34.22
CA ARG A 326 33.31 32.97 -35.52
C ARG A 326 31.81 33.06 -35.83
N THR A 327 31.30 34.27 -35.63
CA THR A 327 30.19 34.92 -36.35
C THR A 327 30.50 34.94 -37.87
N SER A 328 29.57 34.98 -38.85
CA SER A 328 28.36 35.80 -38.97
C SER A 328 27.50 35.41 -40.21
N GLN A 329 26.18 35.57 -40.05
CA GLN A 329 25.20 36.27 -40.93
C GLN A 329 24.76 35.79 -42.34
N LYS A 330 23.43 35.59 -42.48
CA LYS A 330 22.41 36.24 -43.36
C LYS A 330 21.29 35.22 -43.67
N ALA A 331 20.04 35.31 -43.17
CA ALA A 331 18.93 36.27 -43.39
C ALA A 331 18.25 36.16 -44.77
N GLU A 332 17.05 35.54 -44.82
CA GLU A 332 15.96 35.88 -45.78
C GLU A 332 14.56 35.35 -45.32
N THR A 333 13.70 36.31 -44.97
CA THR A 333 12.26 36.48 -45.27
C THR A 333 11.25 35.31 -45.38
N ALA A 334 10.32 35.30 -44.39
CA ALA A 334 8.84 35.48 -44.48
C ALA A 334 7.89 34.46 -45.20
N PRO A 335 6.58 34.44 -44.81
CA PRO A 335 5.76 33.22 -44.73
C PRO A 335 4.66 33.10 -45.81
N LYS A 336 4.09 31.90 -45.99
CA LYS A 336 2.78 31.71 -46.63
C LYS A 336 1.90 30.74 -45.84
N ALA A 337 0.75 31.26 -45.42
CA ALA A 337 -0.42 30.51 -44.97
C ALA A 337 -1.13 29.86 -46.17
N PHE A 338 -1.78 28.71 -45.96
CA PHE A 338 -2.99 28.35 -46.71
C PHE A 338 -3.93 27.51 -45.83
N ARG A 339 -5.22 27.84 -45.96
CA ARG A 339 -6.39 27.37 -45.21
C ARG A 339 -6.85 25.96 -45.63
N ALA A 340 -7.62 25.34 -44.74
CA ALA A 340 -8.58 24.23 -44.94
C ALA A 340 -9.69 24.59 -45.97
N PRO A 341 -10.63 23.68 -46.34
CA PRO A 341 -11.38 22.75 -45.48
C PRO A 341 -10.83 21.32 -45.41
#